data_AF-A0A8J2U1W6-F1
#
_entry.id   AF-A0A8J2U1W6-F1
#
_cell.length_a   1.000
_cell.length_b   1.000
_cell.length_c   1.000
_cell.angle_alpha   90.00
_cell.angle_beta   90.00
_cell.angle_gamma   90.00
#
_symmetry.space_group_name_H-M   'P 1'
#
loop_
_entity.id
_entity.type
_entity.pdbx_description
1 polymer ?
#
loop_
_entity_poly.entity_id
_entity_poly.type
_entity_poly.pdbx_seq_one_letter_code
_entity_poly.pdbx_strand_id
1 'polypeptide(L)'
;MFDIGFWELGVIAVLGLIVLGPERLPGALRTVIGWIRSVRAMATNVKDEISQELHIHELQQNLKKAEQQGMDNLSPDLQRSVDELKSAAESVQRPYQADVSADRQAQQSATTPPQTKSPRDDG
;
A
#
# COMPACT_ATOMS: atom_id res chain seq x y z
N MET A 1 -10.00 0.91 5.56
CA MET A 1 -10.56 0.66 6.90
C MET A 1 -9.93 -0.60 7.47
N PHE A 2 -8.69 -0.48 7.94
CA PHE A 2 -8.02 -1.48 8.75
C PHE A 2 -7.25 -0.68 9.80
N ASP A 3 -8.00 0.01 10.65
CA ASP A 3 -7.45 0.74 11.80
C ASP A 3 -7.04 -0.23 12.92
N ILE A 4 -6.50 -1.40 12.56
CA ILE A 4 -5.99 -2.37 13.52
C ILE A 4 -4.62 -1.89 13.99
N GLY A 5 -4.62 -1.30 15.18
CA GLY A 5 -3.41 -0.92 15.88
C GLY A 5 -2.67 -2.13 16.45
N PHE A 6 -1.42 -1.92 16.87
CA PHE A 6 -0.62 -2.93 17.55
C PHE A 6 -1.33 -3.51 18.79
N TRP A 7 -2.11 -2.66 19.49
CA TRP A 7 -2.88 -3.07 20.66
C TRP A 7 -3.99 -4.07 20.31
N GLU A 8 -4.75 -3.85 19.24
CA GLU A 8 -5.82 -4.75 18.81
C GLU A 8 -5.26 -6.09 18.32
N LEU A 9 -4.12 -6.07 17.62
CA LEU A 9 -3.43 -7.30 17.24
C LEU A 9 -3.01 -8.10 18.48
N GLY A 10 -2.54 -7.44 19.53
CA GLY A 10 -2.22 -8.06 20.82
C GLY A 10 -3.43 -8.72 21.48
N VAL A 11 -4.58 -8.04 21.52
CA VAL A 11 -5.82 -8.60 22.07
C VAL A 11 -6.28 -9.82 21.28
N ILE A 12 -6.24 -9.77 19.95
CA ILE A 12 -6.59 -10.90 19.07
C ILE A 12 -5.62 -12.08 19.30
N ALA A 13 -4.33 -11.80 19.45
CA ALA A 13 -3.33 -12.84 19.74
C ALA A 13 -3.63 -13.54 21.08
N VAL A 14 -3.94 -12.79 22.14
CA VAL A 14 -4.32 -13.36 23.45
C VAL A 14 -5.60 -14.18 23.33
N LEU A 15 -6.63 -13.67 22.66
CA LEU A 15 -7.86 -14.42 22.42
C LEU A 15 -7.61 -15.71 21.63
N GLY A 16 -6.76 -15.64 20.60
CA GLY A 16 -6.34 -16.81 19.84
C GLY A 16 -5.64 -17.85 20.71
N LEU A 17 -4.78 -17.43 21.63
CA LEU A 17 -4.14 -18.32 22.60
C LEU A 17 -5.14 -18.95 23.58
N ILE A 18 -6.18 -18.23 23.99
CA ILE A 18 -7.21 -18.75 24.91
C ILE A 18 -8.12 -19.76 24.18
N VAL A 19 -8.60 -19.41 22.98
CA VAL A 19 -9.57 -20.22 22.22
C VAL A 19 -8.92 -21.48 21.67
N LEU A 20 -7.77 -21.33 21.01
CA LEU A 20 -7.08 -22.41 20.33
C LEU A 20 -6.07 -23.12 21.24
N GLY A 21 -5.54 -22.41 22.24
CA GLY A 21 -4.45 -22.89 23.09
C GLY A 21 -3.07 -22.53 22.53
N PRO A 22 -2.09 -22.21 23.39
CA PRO A 22 -0.73 -21.84 22.99
C PRO A 22 0.00 -22.96 22.24
N GLU A 23 -0.32 -24.21 22.52
CA GLU A 23 0.33 -25.37 21.88
C GLU A 23 -0.18 -25.61 20.45
N ARG A 24 -1.41 -25.22 20.14
CA ARG A 24 -2.09 -25.56 18.87
C ARG A 24 -2.01 -24.44 17.85
N LEU A 25 -1.96 -23.18 18.31
CA LEU A 25 -1.75 -22.00 17.45
C LEU A 25 -0.53 -22.13 16.52
N PRO A 26 0.68 -22.50 16.98
CA PRO A 26 1.83 -22.64 16.10
C PRO A 26 1.69 -23.80 15.11
N GLY A 27 0.86 -24.81 15.41
CA GLY A 27 0.50 -25.85 14.44
C GLY A 27 -0.42 -25.32 13.34
N ALA A 28 -1.49 -24.63 13.73
CA ALA A 28 -2.47 -24.07 12.79
C ALA A 28 -1.83 -23.03 11.84
N LEU A 29 -0.98 -22.15 12.37
CA LEU A 29 -0.28 -21.15 11.56
C LEU A 29 0.62 -21.80 10.51
N ARG A 30 1.33 -22.89 10.85
CA ARG A 30 2.16 -23.64 9.89
C ARG A 30 1.32 -24.23 8.77
N THR A 31 0.14 -24.76 9.07
CA THR A 31 -0.78 -25.30 8.06
C THR A 31 -1.27 -24.21 7.13
N VAL A 32 -1.75 -23.09 7.68
CA VAL A 32 -2.25 -21.94 6.90
C VAL A 32 -1.15 -21.37 6.00
N ILE A 33 0.04 -21.13 6.55
CA ILE A 33 1.19 -20.64 5.77
C ILE A 33 1.60 -21.67 4.72
N GLY A 34 1.59 -22.95 5.05
CA GLY A 34 1.88 -24.04 4.12
C GLY A 34 0.93 -24.02 2.93
N TRP A 35 -0.38 -23.89 3.16
CA TRP A 35 -1.39 -23.80 2.11
C TRP A 35 -1.21 -22.57 1.24
N ILE A 36 -1.04 -21.40 1.84
CA ILE A 36 -0.79 -20.14 1.11
C ILE A 36 0.45 -20.28 0.23
N ARG A 37 1.52 -20.90 0.76
CA ARG A 37 2.76 -21.11 0.03
C ARG A 37 2.60 -22.10 -1.12
N SER A 38 1.83 -23.17 -0.93
CA SER A 38 1.51 -24.13 -2.00
C SER A 38 0.73 -23.46 -3.13
N VAL A 39 -0.29 -22.66 -2.81
CA VAL A 39 -1.05 -21.91 -3.82
C VAL A 39 -0.16 -20.91 -4.55
N ARG A 40 0.68 -20.17 -3.81
CA ARG A 40 1.64 -19.23 -4.42
C ARG A 40 2.64 -19.94 -5.33
N ALA A 41 3.14 -21.10 -4.94
CA ALA A 41 4.07 -21.89 -5.73
C ALA A 41 3.39 -22.39 -7.02
N MET A 42 2.15 -22.89 -6.92
CA MET A 42 1.37 -23.30 -8.09
C MET A 42 1.13 -22.13 -9.06
N ALA A 43 0.74 -20.96 -8.54
CA ALA A 43 0.56 -19.75 -9.36
C ALA A 43 1.87 -19.29 -10.02
N THR A 44 3.01 -19.44 -9.34
CA THR A 44 4.32 -19.08 -9.89
C THR A 44 4.73 -20.04 -11.00
N ASN A 45 4.58 -21.36 -10.79
CA ASN A 45 4.89 -22.37 -11.80
C ASN A 45 4.02 -22.21 -13.05
N VAL A 46 2.71 -22.00 -12.88
CA VAL A 46 1.78 -21.76 -14.00
C VAL A 46 2.16 -20.47 -14.74
N LYS A 47 2.52 -19.41 -14.03
CA LYS A 47 3.01 -18.17 -14.64
C LYS A 47 4.30 -18.42 -15.43
N ASP A 48 5.22 -19.21 -14.91
CA ASP A 48 6.52 -19.47 -15.53
C ASP A 48 6.38 -20.37 -16.77
N GLU A 49 5.51 -21.40 -16.74
CA GLU A 49 5.14 -22.21 -17.91
C GLU A 49 4.45 -21.37 -19.01
N ILE A 50 3.48 -20.52 -18.65
CA ILE A 50 2.75 -19.68 -19.61
C ILE A 50 3.64 -18.55 -20.17
N SER A 51 4.54 -17.98 -19.35
CA SER A 51 5.49 -16.96 -19.80
C SER A 51 6.52 -17.53 -20.78
N GLN A 52 6.78 -18.83 -20.70
CA GLN A 52 7.75 -19.51 -21.54
C GLN A 52 7.15 -19.99 -22.87
N GLU A 53 5.84 -20.25 -22.95
CA GLU A 53 5.22 -20.81 -24.15
C GLU A 53 4.31 -19.91 -24.99
N LEU A 54 3.50 -18.98 -24.46
CA LEU A 54 2.72 -17.97 -25.23
C LEU A 54 1.75 -17.22 -24.29
N HIS A 55 1.51 -15.93 -24.58
CA HIS A 55 0.34 -15.15 -24.14
C HIS A 55 0.26 -14.56 -22.71
N ILE A 56 1.26 -13.75 -22.35
CA ILE A 56 1.07 -12.71 -21.31
C ILE A 56 -0.04 -11.71 -21.72
N HIS A 57 -0.21 -11.49 -23.03
CA HIS A 57 -1.21 -10.56 -23.57
C HIS A 57 -2.67 -11.05 -23.42
N GLU A 58 -2.95 -12.34 -23.62
CA GLU A 58 -4.34 -12.84 -23.54
C GLU A 58 -4.82 -12.97 -22.10
N LEU A 59 -3.95 -13.32 -21.15
CA LEU A 59 -4.32 -13.33 -19.72
C LEU A 59 -4.57 -11.92 -19.20
N GLN A 60 -3.76 -10.94 -19.60
CA GLN A 60 -4.03 -9.55 -19.27
C GLN A 60 -5.35 -9.07 -19.87
N GLN A 61 -5.68 -9.46 -21.10
CA GLN A 61 -6.95 -9.11 -21.74
C GLN A 61 -8.13 -9.81 -21.07
N ASN A 62 -8.03 -11.09 -20.70
CA ASN A 62 -9.09 -11.80 -19.98
C ASN A 62 -9.27 -11.25 -18.56
N LEU A 63 -8.19 -10.90 -17.86
CA LEU A 63 -8.26 -10.28 -16.54
C LEU A 63 -8.85 -8.87 -16.63
N LYS A 64 -8.42 -8.07 -17.62
CA LYS A 64 -8.99 -6.74 -17.89
C LYS A 64 -10.46 -6.82 -18.30
N LYS A 65 -10.85 -7.85 -19.06
CA LYS A 65 -12.24 -8.10 -19.46
C LYS A 65 -13.09 -8.59 -18.29
N ALA A 66 -12.56 -9.44 -17.41
CA ALA A 66 -13.23 -9.86 -16.18
C ALA A 66 -13.39 -8.70 -15.19
N GLU A 67 -12.38 -7.85 -15.07
CA GLU A 67 -12.43 -6.60 -14.30
C GLU A 67 -13.47 -5.63 -14.87
N GLN A 68 -13.50 -5.42 -16.19
CA GLN A 68 -14.51 -4.61 -16.88
C GLN A 68 -15.91 -5.18 -16.70
N GLN A 69 -16.09 -6.50 -16.90
CA GLN A 69 -17.37 -7.16 -16.68
C GLN A 69 -17.81 -7.10 -15.21
N GLY A 70 -16.88 -7.12 -14.26
CA GLY A 70 -17.14 -6.83 -12.86
C GLY A 70 -17.65 -5.40 -12.69
N MET A 71 -16.91 -4.41 -13.21
CA MET A 71 -17.22 -2.98 -13.14
C MET A 71 -18.54 -2.59 -13.82
N ASP A 72 -18.90 -3.27 -14.92
CA ASP A 72 -20.12 -3.03 -15.69
C ASP A 72 -21.37 -3.58 -14.96
N ASN A 73 -21.19 -4.59 -14.09
CA ASN A 73 -22.26 -5.17 -13.27
C ASN A 73 -22.27 -4.64 -11.83
N LEU A 74 -21.46 -3.63 -11.50
CA LEU A 74 -21.50 -2.97 -10.20
C LEU A 74 -22.79 -2.15 -10.07
N SER A 75 -23.54 -2.34 -8.97
CA SER A 75 -24.63 -1.43 -8.58
C SER A 75 -24.12 0.02 -8.50
N PRO A 76 -24.97 1.03 -8.75
CA PRO A 76 -24.55 2.45 -8.77
C PRO A 76 -23.86 2.90 -7.48
N ASP A 77 -24.18 2.29 -6.34
CA ASP A 77 -23.51 2.56 -5.05
C ASP A 77 -22.05 2.09 -5.00
N LEU A 78 -21.73 0.99 -5.69
CA LEU A 78 -20.37 0.43 -5.69
C LEU A 78 -19.48 1.18 -6.70
N GLN A 79 -20.04 1.70 -7.80
CA GLN A 79 -19.33 2.62 -8.71
C GLN A 79 -18.89 3.90 -8.00
N ARG A 80 -19.79 4.51 -7.20
CA ARG A 80 -19.44 5.68 -6.39
C ARG A 80 -18.32 5.39 -5.39
N SER A 81 -18.36 4.22 -4.77
CA SER A 81 -17.35 3.78 -3.81
C SER A 81 -15.98 3.58 -4.48
N VAL A 82 -15.95 3.06 -5.71
CA VAL A 82 -14.72 2.90 -6.50
C VAL A 82 -14.16 4.24 -6.94
N ASP A 83 -15.00 5.19 -7.39
CA ASP A 83 -14.56 6.54 -7.75
C ASP A 83 -14.01 7.32 -6.55
N GLU A 84 -14.65 7.19 -5.39
CA GLU A 84 -14.17 7.78 -4.14
C GLU A 84 -12.82 7.17 -3.72
N LEU A 85 -12.68 5.85 -3.81
CA LEU A 85 -11.43 5.17 -3.50
C LEU A 85 -10.30 5.55 -4.46
N LYS A 86 -10.63 5.76 -5.75
CA LYS A 86 -9.68 6.22 -6.77
C LYS A 86 -9.22 7.65 -6.50
N SER A 87 -10.15 8.54 -6.15
CA SER A 87 -9.85 9.93 -5.76
C SER A 87 -9.01 9.98 -4.49
N ALA A 88 -9.34 9.15 -3.49
CA ALA A 88 -8.57 9.01 -2.26
C ALA A 88 -7.15 8.50 -2.52
N ALA A 89 -6.99 7.45 -3.33
CA ALA A 89 -5.68 6.92 -3.71
C ALA A 89 -4.83 7.95 -4.46
N GLU A 90 -5.43 8.74 -5.35
CA GLU A 90 -4.75 9.82 -6.06
C GLU A 90 -4.35 10.97 -5.12
N SER A 91 -5.19 11.27 -4.12
CA SER A 91 -4.91 12.26 -3.09
C SER A 91 -3.77 11.85 -2.15
N VAL A 92 -3.59 10.54 -1.91
CA VAL A 92 -2.52 9.93 -1.10
C VAL A 92 -1.23 9.75 -1.88
N GLN A 93 -1.27 9.80 -3.22
CA GLN A 93 -0.08 9.83 -4.07
C GLN A 93 0.53 11.25 -4.18
N ARG A 94 -0.26 12.30 -3.90
CA ARG A 94 0.19 13.71 -3.89
C ARG A 94 0.94 14.24 -2.66
N PRO A 95 0.81 13.72 -1.41
CA PRO A 95 1.53 14.26 -0.26
C PRO A 95 3.04 14.03 -0.42
N TYR A 96 3.45 13.02 -1.19
CA TYR A 96 4.86 12.78 -1.51
C TYR A 96 5.48 13.81 -2.46
N GLN A 97 4.71 14.68 -3.12
CA GLN A 97 5.27 15.79 -3.91
C GLN A 97 5.29 17.12 -3.13
N ALA A 98 4.41 17.28 -2.13
CA ALA A 98 4.33 18.48 -1.32
C ALA A 98 5.47 18.57 -0.28
N ASP A 99 5.79 17.46 0.40
CA ASP A 99 6.82 17.46 1.44
C ASP A 99 8.24 17.67 0.88
N VAL A 100 8.55 17.13 -0.31
CA VAL A 100 9.87 17.26 -0.95
C VAL A 100 10.15 18.69 -1.42
N SER A 101 9.10 19.47 -1.68
CA SER A 101 9.19 20.87 -2.11
C SER A 101 9.39 21.81 -0.91
N ALA A 102 8.82 21.49 0.24
CA ALA A 102 8.97 22.27 1.48
C ALA A 102 10.38 22.12 2.08
N ASP A 103 10.96 20.92 2.06
CA ASP A 103 12.32 20.67 2.58
C ASP A 103 13.41 21.37 1.75
N ARG A 104 13.25 21.45 0.42
CA ARG A 104 14.19 22.18 -0.46
C ARG A 104 14.20 23.69 -0.23
N GLN A 105 13.09 24.29 0.21
CA GLN A 105 13.01 25.73 0.48
C GLN A 105 13.63 26.11 1.84
N ALA A 106 13.59 25.20 2.82
CA ALA A 106 14.25 25.41 4.11
C ALA A 106 15.79 25.42 4.00
N GLN A 107 16.37 24.62 3.09
CA GLN A 107 17.82 24.50 2.95
C GLN A 107 18.49 25.65 2.17
N GLN A 108 17.76 26.37 1.31
CA GLN A 108 18.28 27.57 0.63
C GLN A 108 18.33 28.81 1.52
N SER A 109 17.57 28.82 2.62
CA SER A 109 17.47 29.96 3.53
C SER A 109 18.60 30.05 4.57
N ALA A 110 19.44 29.00 4.70
CA ALA A 110 20.48 28.93 5.73
C ALA A 110 21.90 29.34 5.28
N THR A 111 22.09 29.81 4.04
CA THR A 111 23.43 30.17 3.53
C THR A 111 23.49 31.61 3.02
N THR A 112 23.51 32.60 3.90
CA THR A 112 24.06 33.93 3.58
C THR A 112 24.76 34.53 4.81
N PRO A 113 26.05 34.93 4.74
CA PRO A 113 26.84 35.40 5.89
C PRO A 113 26.42 36.81 6.37
N PRO A 114 26.76 37.20 7.62
CA PRO A 114 26.24 38.42 8.23
C PRO A 114 26.97 39.65 7.69
N GLN A 115 26.23 40.65 7.19
CA GLN A 115 26.79 41.96 6.85
C GLN A 115 26.75 42.90 8.07
N THR A 116 27.95 43.39 8.40
CA THR A 116 28.27 44.34 9.46
C THR A 116 27.58 45.69 9.22
N LYS A 117 26.86 46.12 10.24
CA LYS A 117 26.18 47.41 10.39
C LYS A 117 27.23 48.51 10.62
N SER A 118 27.21 49.54 9.77
CA SER A 118 27.85 50.83 10.05
C SER A 118 27.05 51.94 9.37
N PRO A 119 26.43 52.86 10.13
CA PRO A 119 26.09 54.18 9.63
C PRO A 119 26.87 55.27 10.37
N ARG A 120 27.49 56.07 9.52
CA ARG A 120 28.06 57.42 9.65
C ARG A 120 27.17 58.34 10.50
N ASP A 121 27.81 59.11 11.39
CA ASP A 121 27.23 60.23 12.14
C ASP A 121 27.82 61.54 11.59
N ASP A 122 27.01 62.59 11.59
CA ASP A 122 27.10 63.76 10.71
C ASP A 122 27.51 65.03 11.50
N GLY A 123 28.21 65.97 10.86
CA GLY A 123 28.19 67.41 11.23
C GLY A 123 29.18 67.88 12.29
#